data_AF-A0A168NN55-F1
#
_entry.id   AF-A0A168NN55-F1
#
_cell.length_a   1.000
_cell.length_b   1.000
_cell.length_c   1.000
_cell.angle_alpha   90.00
_cell.angle_beta   90.00
_cell.angle_gamma   90.00
#
_symmetry.space_group_name_H-M   'P 1'
#
loop_
_entity.id
_entity.type
_entity.pdbx_description
1 polymer ?
#
loop_
_entity_poly.entity_id
_entity_poly.type
_entity_poly.pdbx_seq_one_letter_code
_entity_poly.pdbx_strand_id
1 'polypeptide(L)'
;MLGRLGFGKPTTIDALLDSRRVALEEILDMEDCLDQVRMRHKKLIDYMRQPLNLSQLIRYLVLGEKYAWVASEVIISAIPAIMDTLVLEHKEILLVYWTLLYQDYRLTPQQVVYFVKVNQVLLARRPGDMIRFLVSLSDLLPHWIYHLEDPQGSQLADLLVSVIQSEQSTEGVGIIKWLHEHRLIRLLVDKMDPSLDPMLHSIVHQLLCDVVRLSQTSHSEVATIGCNNLILDLTSLETMTRLIDSMLDTTASYATDSFICGAKLMINLIRYNDERNWTEGDPVPTNSNVLATMLACCTARIGDFLNLLKSPRSKGAIGPVLDLFFAFPSCNIAHSVVCDIVGQIFENKCLERKSNQRMALEVFTKGRLIQRILEADRQATIPYGTGTTPVSYMGHLTLLTKSIVQVFQKQPGLLRTLQDGVGGDKATIPWQEWDTFAKFTMDSCADLEVPLAGIPVPSPTVCPSPTSSFPLPPPPIHIPSLPLSIPHSSMPSPSLSPLPSLLPTELSVDAS
;
A
#
# COMPACT_ATOMS: atom_id res chain seq x y z
N MET A 1 56.44 -20.44 -22.20
CA MET A 1 57.67 -19.67 -21.91
C MET A 1 57.69 -18.45 -22.81
N LEU A 2 58.20 -17.33 -22.27
CA LEU A 2 58.51 -16.05 -22.90
C LEU A 2 57.35 -15.07 -23.15
N GLY A 3 57.26 -14.06 -22.27
CA GLY A 3 57.29 -12.68 -22.78
C GLY A 3 56.21 -11.71 -22.33
N ARG A 4 55.93 -11.55 -21.02
CA ARG A 4 55.46 -10.27 -20.47
C ARG A 4 55.92 -10.09 -19.03
N LEU A 5 57.23 -9.91 -18.87
CA LEU A 5 57.80 -9.22 -17.71
C LEU A 5 57.53 -7.72 -17.89
N GLY A 6 56.65 -7.17 -17.06
CA GLY A 6 56.55 -5.74 -16.82
C GLY A 6 56.77 -5.49 -15.34
N PHE A 7 58.04 -5.39 -14.94
CA PHE A 7 58.44 -4.91 -13.62
C PHE A 7 58.20 -3.39 -13.55
N GLY A 8 56.98 -2.99 -13.18
CA GLY A 8 56.77 -1.73 -12.47
C GLY A 8 56.79 -2.04 -10.97
N LYS A 9 57.50 -1.25 -10.15
CA LYS A 9 57.20 -1.25 -8.71
C LYS A 9 55.70 -1.02 -8.55
N PRO A 10 54.99 -1.64 -7.59
CA PRO A 10 53.62 -1.25 -7.29
C PRO A 10 53.64 0.26 -7.03
N THR A 11 53.07 1.03 -7.95
CA THR A 11 52.98 2.47 -7.84
C THR A 11 52.04 2.75 -6.68
N THR A 12 52.54 3.42 -5.65
CA THR A 12 51.70 3.84 -4.53
C THR A 12 50.74 4.92 -5.02
N ILE A 13 49.57 5.02 -4.38
CA ILE A 13 48.57 6.02 -4.73
C ILE A 13 49.14 7.45 -4.65
N ASP A 14 50.04 7.70 -3.68
CA ASP A 14 50.78 8.95 -3.56
C ASP A 14 51.66 9.25 -4.77
N ALA A 15 52.40 8.24 -5.28
CA ALA A 15 53.28 8.44 -6.42
C ALA A 15 52.51 8.77 -7.70
N LEU A 16 51.29 8.22 -7.85
CA LEU A 16 50.39 8.57 -8.95
C LEU A 16 49.80 9.97 -8.79
N LEU A 17 49.32 10.31 -7.60
CA LEU A 17 48.75 11.64 -7.31
C LEU A 17 49.77 12.77 -7.42
N ASP A 18 51.05 12.50 -7.20
CA ASP A 18 52.14 13.46 -7.38
C ASP A 18 52.49 13.67 -8.88
N SER A 19 51.97 12.83 -9.78
CA SER A 19 52.13 13.00 -11.23
C SER A 19 51.24 14.13 -11.76
N ARG A 20 51.82 15.04 -12.56
CA ARG A 20 51.12 16.22 -13.10
C ARG A 20 49.98 15.92 -14.08
N ARG A 21 49.80 14.67 -14.51
CA ARG A 21 48.83 14.26 -15.55
C ARG A 21 48.15 12.93 -15.23
N VAL A 22 48.01 12.57 -13.96
CA VAL A 22 47.30 11.35 -13.59
C VAL A 22 45.86 11.41 -14.11
N ALA A 23 45.44 10.36 -14.83
CA ALA A 23 44.06 10.21 -15.27
C ALA A 23 43.21 9.61 -14.13
N LEU A 24 41.92 9.94 -14.06
CA LEU A 24 41.04 9.39 -13.04
C LEU A 24 40.98 7.86 -13.13
N GLU A 25 40.99 7.32 -14.34
CA GLU A 25 40.91 5.89 -14.64
C GLU A 25 42.11 5.13 -14.08
N GLU A 26 43.31 5.72 -14.12
CA GLU A 26 44.53 5.13 -13.54
C GLU A 26 44.40 4.95 -12.02
N ILE A 27 43.69 5.85 -11.36
CA ILE A 27 43.43 5.76 -9.91
C ILE A 27 42.32 4.76 -9.63
N LEU A 28 41.23 4.78 -10.42
CA LEU A 28 40.10 3.86 -10.23
C LEU A 28 40.44 2.40 -10.55
N ASP A 29 41.44 2.15 -11.40
CA ASP A 29 41.96 0.81 -11.68
C ASP A 29 42.89 0.27 -10.56
N MET A 30 43.23 1.07 -9.54
CA MET A 30 43.99 0.58 -8.39
C MET A 30 43.13 -0.29 -7.46
N GLU A 31 43.65 -1.46 -7.08
CA GLU A 31 42.95 -2.41 -6.21
C GLU A 31 42.61 -1.84 -4.83
N ASP A 32 43.47 -0.98 -4.27
CA ASP A 32 43.26 -0.35 -2.97
C ASP A 32 42.53 1.00 -3.04
N CYS A 33 42.09 1.46 -4.23
CA CYS A 33 41.46 2.78 -4.39
C CYS A 33 40.31 3.01 -3.40
N LEU A 34 39.36 2.07 -3.31
CA LEU A 34 38.21 2.22 -2.42
C LEU A 34 38.60 2.17 -0.95
N ASP A 35 39.60 1.35 -0.60
CA ASP A 35 40.08 1.27 0.78
C ASP A 35 40.78 2.56 1.18
N GLN A 36 41.58 3.17 0.29
CA GLN A 36 42.20 4.47 0.51
C GLN A 36 41.15 5.59 0.64
N VAL A 37 40.06 5.55 -0.15
CA VAL A 37 38.92 6.49 0.01
C VAL A 37 38.27 6.32 1.39
N ARG A 38 37.98 5.09 1.80
CA ARG A 38 37.38 4.79 3.12
C ARG A 38 38.30 5.15 4.29
N MET A 39 39.61 5.00 4.11
CA MET A 39 40.65 5.46 5.03
C MET A 39 40.87 6.98 5.00
N ARG A 40 40.12 7.71 4.18
CA ARG A 40 40.17 9.18 4.04
C ARG A 40 41.54 9.70 3.66
N HIS A 41 42.20 9.03 2.72
CA HIS A 41 43.51 9.42 2.21
C HIS A 41 43.48 10.85 1.65
N LYS A 42 44.17 11.80 2.32
CA LYS A 42 44.00 13.25 2.09
C LYS A 42 44.17 13.66 0.63
N LYS A 43 45.31 13.33 0.00
CA LYS A 43 45.58 13.70 -1.39
C LYS A 43 44.56 13.10 -2.37
N LEU A 44 44.06 11.89 -2.07
CA LEU A 44 43.08 11.21 -2.91
C LEU A 44 41.73 11.90 -2.82
N ILE A 45 41.29 12.26 -1.60
CA ILE A 45 40.04 13.01 -1.42
C ILE A 45 40.14 14.39 -2.08
N ASP A 46 41.27 15.08 -1.95
CA ASP A 46 41.51 16.37 -2.60
C ASP A 46 41.54 16.28 -4.13
N TYR A 47 41.97 15.15 -4.68
CA TYR A 47 41.89 14.88 -6.11
C TYR A 47 40.46 14.54 -6.56
N MET A 48 39.77 13.63 -5.86
CA MET A 48 38.44 13.15 -6.21
C MET A 48 37.37 14.23 -6.10
N ARG A 49 37.50 15.15 -5.12
CA ARG A 49 36.57 16.28 -4.96
C ARG A 49 36.73 17.36 -6.03
N GLN A 50 37.73 17.29 -6.90
CA GLN A 50 37.86 18.29 -7.96
C GLN A 50 36.65 18.20 -8.92
N PRO A 51 36.07 19.32 -9.36
CA PRO A 51 34.82 19.31 -10.13
C PRO A 51 34.89 18.45 -11.39
N LEU A 52 36.04 18.44 -12.08
CA LEU A 52 36.26 17.61 -13.27
C LEU A 52 36.20 16.12 -12.96
N ASN A 53 36.90 15.68 -11.90
CA ASN A 53 36.93 14.28 -11.50
C ASN A 53 35.56 13.83 -10.96
N LEU A 54 34.93 14.67 -10.14
CA LEU A 54 33.60 14.39 -9.59
C LEU A 54 32.53 14.33 -10.70
N SER A 55 32.60 15.22 -11.69
CA SER A 55 31.74 15.16 -12.88
C SER A 55 31.94 13.86 -13.67
N GLN A 56 33.19 13.43 -13.83
CA GLN A 56 33.50 12.19 -14.53
C GLN A 56 33.00 10.95 -13.76
N LEU A 57 33.10 10.93 -12.42
CA LEU A 57 32.49 9.89 -11.59
C LEU A 57 30.98 9.81 -11.78
N ILE A 58 30.27 10.95 -11.75
CA ILE A 58 28.82 11.00 -12.03
C ILE A 58 28.51 10.54 -13.46
N ARG A 59 29.32 10.93 -14.44
CA ARG A 59 29.15 10.48 -15.83
C ARG A 59 29.22 8.96 -15.95
N TYR A 60 30.13 8.30 -15.23
CA TYR A 60 30.19 6.84 -15.20
C TYR A 60 28.90 6.21 -14.65
N LEU A 61 28.28 6.83 -13.65
CA LEU A 61 27.00 6.39 -13.10
C LEU A 61 25.84 6.58 -14.08
N VAL A 62 25.78 7.74 -14.74
CA VAL A 62 24.74 8.05 -15.73
C VAL A 62 24.83 7.12 -16.92
N LEU A 63 26.03 6.81 -17.42
CA LEU A 63 26.22 5.95 -18.59
C LEU A 63 26.20 4.44 -18.26
N GLY A 64 26.35 4.05 -16.99
CA GLY A 64 26.46 2.64 -16.59
C GLY A 64 27.73 1.95 -17.13
N GLU A 65 28.84 2.69 -17.23
CA GLU A 65 30.09 2.23 -17.84
C GLU A 65 30.99 1.43 -16.86
N LYS A 66 32.17 0.98 -17.35
CA LYS A 66 33.18 0.16 -16.64
C LYS A 66 33.41 0.58 -15.17
N TYR A 67 33.43 1.89 -14.90
CA TYR A 67 33.76 2.44 -13.59
C TYR A 67 32.54 2.80 -12.73
N ALA A 68 31.30 2.56 -13.20
CA ALA A 68 30.07 2.95 -12.50
C ALA A 68 30.02 2.38 -11.07
N TRP A 69 30.42 1.12 -10.88
CA TRP A 69 30.44 0.52 -9.55
C TRP A 69 31.41 1.25 -8.60
N VAL A 70 32.67 1.44 -9.02
CA VAL A 70 33.69 2.13 -8.21
C VAL A 70 33.25 3.56 -7.92
N ALA A 71 32.74 4.28 -8.93
CA ALA A 71 32.23 5.63 -8.77
C ALA A 71 31.09 5.70 -7.74
N SER A 72 30.18 4.72 -7.75
CA SER A 72 29.08 4.67 -6.78
C SER A 72 29.62 4.46 -5.36
N GLU A 73 30.59 3.56 -5.18
CA GLU A 73 31.21 3.26 -3.88
C GLU A 73 32.01 4.44 -3.32
N VAL A 74 32.67 5.23 -4.18
CA VAL A 74 33.35 6.47 -3.77
C VAL A 74 32.36 7.47 -3.17
N ILE A 75 31.19 7.67 -3.81
CA ILE A 75 30.18 8.61 -3.32
C ILE A 75 29.45 8.05 -2.08
N ILE A 76 29.12 6.76 -2.10
CA ILE A 76 28.47 6.04 -0.98
C ILE A 76 29.35 6.01 0.27
N SER A 77 30.68 6.11 0.12
CA SER A 77 31.60 6.26 1.26
C SER A 77 31.34 7.51 2.10
N ALA A 78 30.46 8.43 1.65
CA ALA A 78 29.94 9.56 2.41
C ALA A 78 31.05 10.45 2.99
N ILE A 79 32.09 10.69 2.19
CA ILE A 79 33.21 11.56 2.60
C ILE A 79 32.71 13.01 2.59
N PRO A 80 32.77 13.74 3.73
CA PRO A 80 32.21 15.09 3.82
C PRO A 80 32.68 16.04 2.72
N ALA A 81 33.98 16.09 2.43
CA ALA A 81 34.52 16.97 1.39
C ALA A 81 33.95 16.69 -0.02
N ILE A 82 33.69 15.42 -0.35
CA ILE A 82 33.10 15.03 -1.63
C ILE A 82 31.61 15.41 -1.65
N MET A 83 30.88 15.14 -0.56
CA MET A 83 29.46 15.51 -0.45
C MET A 83 29.25 17.02 -0.49
N ASP A 84 30.08 17.80 0.22
CA ASP A 84 29.99 19.26 0.24
C ASP A 84 30.24 19.82 -1.17
N THR A 85 31.22 19.27 -1.89
CA THR A 85 31.45 19.64 -3.30
C THR A 85 30.21 19.32 -4.16
N LEU A 86 29.64 18.12 -4.03
CA LEU A 86 28.53 17.66 -4.87
C LEU A 86 27.21 18.39 -4.61
N VAL A 87 26.86 18.64 -3.34
CA VAL A 87 25.53 19.13 -2.94
C VAL A 87 25.53 20.65 -2.66
N LEU A 88 26.67 21.25 -2.28
CA LEU A 88 26.75 22.67 -1.95
C LEU A 88 27.48 23.49 -3.02
N GLU A 89 28.68 23.06 -3.43
CA GLU A 89 29.56 23.87 -4.30
C GLU A 89 29.18 23.75 -5.78
N HIS A 90 28.90 22.55 -6.27
CA HIS A 90 28.69 22.23 -7.69
C HIS A 90 27.39 21.46 -7.94
N LYS A 91 26.25 22.10 -7.64
CA LYS A 91 24.91 21.51 -7.77
C LYS A 91 24.57 21.10 -9.21
N GLU A 92 25.21 21.71 -10.21
CA GLU A 92 25.11 21.34 -11.61
C GLU A 92 25.55 19.89 -11.87
N ILE A 93 26.52 19.38 -11.12
CA ILE A 93 26.99 17.98 -11.23
C ILE A 93 25.89 17.04 -10.72
N LEU A 94 25.29 17.38 -9.58
CA LEU A 94 24.15 16.63 -9.05
C LEU A 94 22.93 16.72 -9.97
N LEU A 95 22.67 17.89 -10.57
CA LEU A 95 21.62 18.07 -11.57
C LEU A 95 21.82 17.13 -12.76
N VAL A 96 23.04 17.06 -13.31
CA VAL A 96 23.38 16.11 -14.39
C VAL A 96 23.05 14.68 -13.97
N TYR A 97 23.30 14.29 -12.72
CA TYR A 97 22.93 12.95 -12.26
C TYR A 97 21.40 12.74 -12.25
N TRP A 98 20.65 13.73 -11.77
CA TRP A 98 19.18 13.69 -11.75
C TRP A 98 18.53 13.79 -13.13
N THR A 99 19.25 14.25 -14.17
CA THR A 99 18.75 14.19 -15.56
C THR A 99 18.48 12.77 -16.04
N LEU A 100 18.99 11.74 -15.35
CA LEU A 100 18.69 10.34 -15.63
C LEU A 100 17.19 10.06 -15.59
N LEU A 101 16.44 10.68 -14.67
CA LEU A 101 14.99 10.50 -14.58
C LEU A 101 14.22 11.29 -15.65
N TYR A 102 14.85 12.24 -16.34
CA TYR A 102 14.22 13.02 -17.42
C TYR A 102 14.43 12.38 -18.79
N GLN A 103 14.95 11.16 -18.83
CA GLN A 103 15.21 10.45 -20.07
C GLN A 103 13.98 9.63 -20.47
N ASP A 104 13.57 9.71 -21.73
CA ASP A 104 12.42 8.95 -22.22
C ASP A 104 12.69 7.45 -22.38
N TYR A 105 13.96 7.02 -22.24
CA TYR A 105 14.36 5.62 -22.40
C TYR A 105 14.28 4.82 -21.08
N ARG A 106 14.11 3.50 -21.21
CA ARG A 106 14.14 2.56 -20.08
C ARG A 106 15.50 2.55 -19.38
N LEU A 107 15.54 2.88 -18.09
CA LEU A 107 16.75 2.80 -17.30
C LEU A 107 17.17 1.34 -17.09
N THR A 108 18.49 1.10 -17.07
CA THR A 108 19.03 -0.22 -16.76
C THR A 108 18.92 -0.51 -15.26
N PRO A 109 18.83 -1.79 -14.85
CA PRO A 109 18.82 -2.16 -13.43
C PRO A 109 20.00 -1.59 -12.64
N GLN A 110 21.18 -1.51 -13.25
CA GLN A 110 22.39 -0.99 -12.60
C GLN A 110 22.30 0.52 -12.37
N GLN A 111 21.85 1.28 -13.37
CA GLN A 111 21.62 2.72 -13.24
C GLN A 111 20.65 3.02 -12.10
N VAL A 112 19.51 2.32 -12.02
CA VAL A 112 18.53 2.50 -10.95
C VAL A 112 19.14 2.19 -9.58
N VAL A 113 19.84 1.06 -9.44
CA VAL A 113 20.47 0.66 -8.16
C VAL A 113 21.49 1.70 -7.68
N TYR A 114 22.37 2.17 -8.56
CA TYR A 114 23.38 3.17 -8.19
C TYR A 114 22.74 4.54 -7.91
N PHE A 115 21.74 4.93 -8.70
CA PHE A 115 20.96 6.15 -8.50
C PHE A 115 20.31 6.17 -7.13
N VAL A 116 19.60 5.10 -6.77
CA VAL A 116 18.93 4.99 -5.47
C VAL A 116 19.93 4.98 -4.32
N LYS A 117 20.96 4.13 -4.37
CA LYS A 117 21.93 4.02 -3.28
C LYS A 117 22.66 5.32 -3.00
N VAL A 118 23.15 6.00 -4.05
CA VAL A 118 23.85 7.28 -3.90
C VAL A 118 22.91 8.33 -3.30
N ASN A 119 21.70 8.49 -3.83
CA ASN A 119 20.77 9.49 -3.34
C ASN A 119 20.23 9.19 -1.93
N GLN A 120 20.06 7.92 -1.55
CA GLN A 120 19.72 7.53 -0.17
C GLN A 120 20.82 7.93 0.81
N VAL A 121 22.09 7.70 0.47
CA VAL A 121 23.22 8.12 1.31
C VAL A 121 23.30 9.63 1.42
N LEU A 122 23.15 10.36 0.31
CA LEU A 122 23.15 11.82 0.31
C LEU A 122 21.99 12.37 1.16
N LEU A 123 20.79 11.82 1.01
CA LEU A 123 19.62 12.21 1.80
C LEU A 123 19.82 11.92 3.30
N ALA A 124 20.42 10.77 3.65
CA ALA A 124 20.67 10.40 5.04
C ALA A 124 21.77 11.26 5.71
N ARG A 125 22.76 11.74 4.94
CA ARG A 125 23.93 12.47 5.46
C ARG A 125 23.85 13.99 5.31
N ARG A 126 23.03 14.47 4.38
CA ARG A 126 22.81 15.87 4.02
C ARG A 126 21.32 16.13 3.72
N PRO A 127 20.39 15.83 4.64
CA PRO A 127 18.95 15.91 4.36
C PRO A 127 18.52 17.32 3.94
N GLY A 128 18.93 18.37 4.66
CA GLY A 128 18.53 19.75 4.31
C GLY A 128 19.03 20.22 2.94
N ASP A 129 20.25 19.84 2.56
CA ASP A 129 20.82 20.25 1.28
C ASP A 129 20.17 19.50 0.11
N MET A 130 19.96 18.19 0.29
CA MET A 130 19.26 17.37 -0.71
C MET A 130 17.81 17.78 -0.87
N ILE A 131 17.08 18.07 0.21
CA ILE A 131 15.68 18.52 0.12
C ILE A 131 15.59 19.88 -0.57
N ARG A 132 16.47 20.83 -0.24
CA ARG A 132 16.55 22.12 -0.97
C ARG A 132 16.84 21.94 -2.45
N PHE A 133 17.70 20.99 -2.81
CA PHE A 133 17.96 20.64 -4.20
C PHE A 133 16.71 20.04 -4.87
N LEU A 134 16.05 19.06 -4.28
CA LEU A 134 14.86 18.42 -4.84
C LEU A 134 13.72 19.40 -5.05
N VAL A 135 13.45 20.27 -4.07
CA VAL A 135 12.43 21.31 -4.15
C VAL A 135 12.72 22.32 -5.27
N SER A 136 13.98 22.48 -5.67
CA SER A 136 14.37 23.36 -6.78
C SER A 136 14.09 22.76 -8.18
N LEU A 137 13.84 21.45 -8.27
CA LEU A 137 13.57 20.76 -9.53
C LEU A 137 12.07 20.86 -9.86
N SER A 138 11.71 21.73 -10.81
CA SER A 138 10.35 21.78 -11.34
C SER A 138 10.03 20.53 -12.15
N ASP A 139 8.82 19.99 -12.00
CA ASP A 139 8.29 18.88 -12.81
C ASP A 139 9.04 17.53 -12.66
N LEU A 140 9.74 17.33 -11.54
CA LEU A 140 10.45 16.07 -11.28
C LEU A 140 9.52 14.86 -11.12
N LEU A 141 8.36 15.03 -10.47
CA LEU A 141 7.52 13.89 -10.06
C LEU A 141 6.94 13.06 -11.22
N PRO A 142 6.40 13.64 -12.31
CA PRO A 142 5.92 12.84 -13.44
C PRO A 142 7.01 11.96 -14.05
N HIS A 143 8.21 12.51 -14.18
CA HIS A 143 9.40 11.84 -14.69
C HIS A 143 9.86 10.70 -13.75
N TRP A 144 9.91 10.97 -12.44
CA TRP A 144 10.22 9.93 -11.45
C TRP A 144 9.18 8.79 -11.49
N ILE A 145 7.89 9.13 -11.55
CA ILE A 145 6.80 8.15 -11.55
C ILE A 145 6.77 7.34 -12.85
N TYR A 146 7.16 7.94 -13.98
CA TYR A 146 7.35 7.22 -15.24
C TYR A 146 8.34 6.06 -15.08
N HIS A 147 9.47 6.29 -14.42
CA HIS A 147 10.50 5.26 -14.23
C HIS A 147 10.18 4.20 -13.15
N LEU A 148 9.03 4.26 -12.46
CA LEU A 148 8.63 3.18 -11.55
C LEU A 148 8.33 1.87 -12.28
N GLU A 149 8.03 1.94 -13.58
CA GLU A 149 7.82 0.76 -14.43
C GLU A 149 9.12 0.15 -14.97
N ASP A 150 10.26 0.84 -14.77
CA ASP A 150 11.56 0.35 -15.19
C ASP A 150 12.04 -0.81 -14.29
N PRO A 151 13.00 -1.63 -14.77
CA PRO A 151 13.61 -2.65 -13.93
C PRO A 151 14.18 -2.07 -12.64
N GLN A 152 13.87 -2.70 -11.50
CA GLN A 152 14.21 -2.20 -10.16
C GLN A 152 13.47 -0.91 -9.74
N GLY A 153 12.39 -0.53 -10.43
CA GLY A 153 11.57 0.64 -10.10
C GLY A 153 11.02 0.66 -8.66
N SER A 154 10.91 -0.50 -8.00
CA SER A 154 10.57 -0.56 -6.56
C SER A 154 11.60 0.18 -5.69
N GLN A 155 12.88 0.18 -6.06
CA GLN A 155 13.91 0.92 -5.34
C GLN A 155 13.77 2.45 -5.52
N LEU A 156 13.25 2.90 -6.67
CA LEU A 156 12.89 4.31 -6.88
C LEU A 156 11.70 4.71 -6.00
N ALA A 157 10.74 3.80 -5.81
CA ALA A 157 9.66 4.00 -4.84
C ALA A 157 10.23 4.08 -3.40
N ASP A 158 11.16 3.21 -3.01
CA ASP A 158 11.81 3.26 -1.68
C ASP A 158 12.59 4.57 -1.45
N LEU A 159 13.26 5.10 -2.47
CA LEU A 159 13.90 6.42 -2.40
C LEU A 159 12.86 7.52 -2.17
N LEU A 160 11.71 7.46 -2.86
CA LEU A 160 10.62 8.42 -2.67
C LEU A 160 10.01 8.32 -1.25
N VAL A 161 9.86 7.10 -0.72
CA VAL A 161 9.49 6.89 0.70
C VAL A 161 10.50 7.54 1.64
N SER A 162 11.80 7.41 1.34
CA SER A 162 12.86 8.05 2.14
C SER A 162 12.78 9.58 2.08
N VAL A 163 12.43 10.15 0.92
CA VAL A 163 12.18 11.60 0.77
C VAL A 163 10.98 12.03 1.59
N ILE A 164 9.87 11.28 1.58
CA ILE A 164 8.70 11.55 2.41
C ILE A 164 9.07 11.50 3.90
N GLN A 165 9.84 10.49 4.33
CA GLN A 165 10.32 10.33 5.71
C GLN A 165 11.18 11.50 6.20
N SER A 166 11.86 12.22 5.30
CA SER A 166 12.73 13.33 5.68
C SER A 166 12.01 14.50 6.37
N GLU A 167 10.69 14.64 6.19
CA GLU A 167 9.85 15.63 6.88
C GLU A 167 9.95 15.53 8.41
N GLN A 168 10.30 14.36 8.96
CA GLN A 168 10.50 14.16 10.40
C GLN A 168 11.70 14.92 10.95
N SER A 169 12.67 15.27 10.09
CA SER A 169 13.83 16.05 10.46
C SER A 169 13.54 17.53 10.30
N THR A 170 14.11 18.38 11.18
CA THR A 170 13.98 19.84 11.10
C THR A 170 14.49 20.41 9.77
N GLU A 171 15.44 19.72 9.14
CA GLU A 171 16.03 20.12 7.86
C GLU A 171 15.19 19.71 6.64
N GLY A 172 14.32 18.70 6.79
CA GLY A 172 13.45 18.21 5.71
C GLY A 172 12.05 18.79 5.70
N VAL A 173 11.71 19.66 6.64
CA VAL A 173 10.37 20.28 6.76
C VAL A 173 9.98 21.00 5.47
N GLY A 174 8.77 20.73 4.99
CA GLY A 174 8.22 21.33 3.78
C GLY A 174 8.27 20.45 2.53
N ILE A 175 8.94 19.28 2.60
CA ILE A 175 8.94 18.34 1.48
C ILE A 175 7.53 17.80 1.20
N ILE A 176 6.72 17.54 2.23
CA ILE A 176 5.33 17.09 2.08
C ILE A 176 4.49 18.13 1.34
N LYS A 177 4.69 19.42 1.64
CA LYS A 177 3.99 20.51 0.97
C LYS A 177 4.36 20.53 -0.52
N TRP A 178 5.64 20.43 -0.86
CA TRP A 178 6.11 20.40 -2.24
C TRP A 178 5.56 19.18 -3.01
N LEU A 179 5.59 17.98 -2.39
CA LEU A 179 5.04 16.75 -2.99
C LEU A 179 3.54 16.86 -3.27
N HIS A 180 2.79 17.47 -2.35
CA HIS A 180 1.36 17.74 -2.53
C HIS A 180 1.10 18.75 -3.64
N GLU A 181 1.84 19.86 -3.69
CA GLU A 181 1.70 20.88 -4.76
C GLU A 181 1.99 20.30 -6.16
N HIS A 182 2.92 19.34 -6.24
CA HIS A 182 3.24 18.60 -7.47
C HIS A 182 2.35 17.36 -7.69
N ARG A 183 1.26 17.24 -6.91
CA ARG A 183 0.20 16.23 -7.08
C ARG A 183 0.70 14.79 -7.04
N LEU A 184 1.64 14.48 -6.14
CA LEU A 184 2.22 13.14 -6.01
C LEU A 184 1.15 12.05 -5.95
N ILE A 185 0.19 12.18 -5.03
CA ILE A 185 -0.85 11.16 -4.81
C ILE A 185 -1.67 10.95 -6.06
N ARG A 186 -2.00 12.04 -6.75
CA ARG A 186 -2.78 11.95 -7.96
C ARG A 186 -2.05 11.19 -9.06
N LEU A 187 -0.77 11.52 -9.29
CA LEU A 187 0.06 10.83 -10.26
C LEU A 187 0.19 9.34 -9.95
N LEU A 188 0.32 8.97 -8.67
CA LEU A 188 0.35 7.58 -8.22
C LEU A 188 -0.98 6.86 -8.48
N VAL A 189 -2.11 7.46 -8.10
CA VAL A 189 -3.43 6.83 -8.33
C VAL A 189 -3.74 6.68 -9.83
N ASP A 190 -3.30 7.61 -10.67
CA ASP A 190 -3.42 7.46 -12.14
C ASP A 190 -2.61 6.27 -12.66
N LYS A 191 -1.51 5.86 -11.99
CA LYS A 191 -0.78 4.62 -12.32
C LYS A 191 -1.47 3.33 -11.88
N MET A 192 -2.59 3.41 -11.16
CA MET A 192 -3.45 2.25 -10.86
C MET A 192 -4.45 1.96 -12.00
N ASP A 193 -4.32 2.63 -13.14
CA ASP A 193 -5.15 2.39 -14.32
C ASP A 193 -5.08 0.91 -14.77
N PRO A 194 -6.23 0.25 -14.99
CA PRO A 194 -6.29 -1.18 -15.25
C PRO A 194 -5.75 -1.60 -16.64
N SER A 195 -5.35 -0.65 -17.48
CA SER A 195 -4.61 -0.89 -18.73
C SER A 195 -3.10 -0.97 -18.56
N LEU A 196 -2.58 -0.56 -17.39
CA LEU A 196 -1.15 -0.55 -17.08
C LEU A 196 -0.67 -1.88 -16.47
N ASP A 197 0.64 -2.07 -16.45
CA ASP A 197 1.28 -3.31 -16.03
C ASP A 197 0.99 -3.68 -14.55
N PRO A 198 0.67 -4.95 -14.23
CA PRO A 198 0.41 -5.40 -12.85
C PRO A 198 1.58 -5.19 -11.87
N MET A 199 2.82 -5.26 -12.34
CA MET A 199 4.00 -4.96 -11.51
C MET A 199 3.97 -3.51 -11.06
N LEU A 200 3.63 -2.59 -11.98
CA LEU A 200 3.48 -1.17 -11.65
C LEU A 200 2.35 -0.96 -10.62
N HIS A 201 1.20 -1.62 -10.78
CA HIS A 201 0.12 -1.57 -9.77
C HIS A 201 0.61 -2.00 -8.39
N SER A 202 1.41 -3.06 -8.31
CA SER A 202 1.98 -3.56 -7.04
C SER A 202 2.94 -2.56 -6.40
N ILE A 203 3.85 -1.96 -7.19
CA ILE A 203 4.80 -0.94 -6.71
C ILE A 203 4.06 0.29 -6.18
N VAL A 204 3.12 0.81 -6.98
CA VAL A 204 2.31 1.99 -6.63
C VAL A 204 1.45 1.72 -5.41
N HIS A 205 0.81 0.55 -5.33
CA HIS A 205 0.06 0.12 -4.16
C HIS A 205 0.92 0.11 -2.90
N GLN A 206 2.11 -0.47 -2.97
CA GLN A 206 3.02 -0.53 -1.82
C GLN A 206 3.47 0.88 -1.40
N LEU A 207 3.82 1.74 -2.35
CA LEU A 207 4.20 3.12 -2.10
C LEU A 207 3.07 3.94 -1.45
N LEU A 208 1.83 3.80 -1.93
CA LEU A 208 0.66 4.43 -1.31
C LEU A 208 0.41 3.87 0.10
N CYS A 209 0.64 2.57 0.32
CA CYS A 209 0.57 2.00 1.66
C CYS A 209 1.66 2.53 2.61
N ASP A 210 2.85 2.81 2.09
CA ASP A 210 3.94 3.42 2.85
C ASP A 210 3.61 4.87 3.22
N VAL A 211 2.96 5.64 2.33
CA VAL A 211 2.41 6.98 2.65
C VAL A 211 1.41 6.89 3.81
N VAL A 212 0.48 5.94 3.76
CA VAL A 212 -0.49 5.72 4.84
C VAL A 212 0.24 5.39 6.14
N ARG A 213 1.18 4.44 6.12
CA ARG A 213 1.97 4.04 7.31
C ARG A 213 2.72 5.23 7.92
N LEU A 214 3.38 6.05 7.11
CA LEU A 214 4.12 7.23 7.59
C LEU A 214 3.22 8.30 8.19
N SER A 215 1.95 8.31 7.81
CA SER A 215 0.97 9.28 8.28
C SER A 215 0.20 8.83 9.53
N GLN A 216 0.34 7.58 9.98
CA GLN A 216 -0.31 7.04 11.18
C GLN A 216 0.37 7.54 12.45
N THR A 217 -0.30 7.56 13.60
CA THR A 217 0.30 7.96 14.89
C THR A 217 0.30 6.85 15.96
N SER A 218 -0.28 5.69 15.66
CA SER A 218 -0.59 4.61 16.61
C SER A 218 0.57 3.67 17.01
N HIS A 219 1.78 3.86 16.50
CA HIS A 219 2.93 3.01 16.85
C HIS A 219 3.99 3.82 17.61
N SER A 220 4.13 3.55 18.92
CA SER A 220 5.11 4.20 19.83
C SER A 220 6.58 3.94 19.46
N GLU A 221 6.88 2.98 18.59
CA GLU A 221 8.25 2.53 18.29
C GLU A 221 8.84 3.11 16.99
N VAL A 222 8.01 3.64 16.09
CA VAL A 222 8.46 4.17 14.79
C VAL A 222 8.13 5.66 14.74
N ALA A 223 9.12 6.50 14.43
CA ALA A 223 8.87 7.92 14.20
C ALA A 223 7.89 8.07 13.04
N THR A 224 6.80 8.82 13.26
CA THR A 224 5.76 9.07 12.27
C THR A 224 5.68 10.55 11.94
N ILE A 225 5.19 10.85 10.73
CA ILE A 225 4.93 12.23 10.30
C ILE A 225 3.59 12.72 10.89
N GLY A 226 2.69 11.77 11.16
CA GLY A 226 1.31 12.07 11.53
C GLY A 226 0.48 12.54 10.33
N CYS A 227 -0.77 12.94 10.59
CA CYS A 227 -1.68 13.39 9.54
C CYS A 227 -1.13 14.63 8.82
N ASN A 228 -1.10 14.56 7.49
CA ASN A 228 -0.42 15.49 6.59
C ASN A 228 -1.16 15.62 5.24
N ASN A 229 -0.72 16.54 4.36
CA ASN A 229 -1.43 16.82 3.11
C ASN A 229 -1.51 15.63 2.15
N LEU A 230 -0.57 14.68 2.18
CA LEU A 230 -0.60 13.51 1.29
C LEU A 230 -1.73 12.55 1.70
N ILE A 231 -1.91 12.28 2.99
CA ILE A 231 -3.02 11.42 3.43
C ILE A 231 -4.37 12.10 3.23
N LEU A 232 -4.45 13.43 3.39
CA LEU A 232 -5.66 14.21 3.10
C LEU A 232 -6.04 14.15 1.61
N ASP A 233 -5.05 14.28 0.71
CA ASP A 233 -5.27 14.17 -0.73
C ASP A 233 -5.67 12.74 -1.14
N LEU A 234 -5.00 11.73 -0.57
CA LEU A 234 -5.32 10.32 -0.82
C LEU A 234 -6.74 9.97 -0.40
N THR A 235 -7.23 10.57 0.67
CA THR A 235 -8.56 10.31 1.25
C THR A 235 -9.62 11.29 0.77
N SER A 236 -9.28 12.17 -0.16
CA SER A 236 -10.21 13.10 -0.77
C SER A 236 -11.25 12.37 -1.64
N LEU A 237 -12.42 13.01 -1.80
CA LEU A 237 -13.50 12.50 -2.64
C LEU A 237 -13.03 12.27 -4.09
N GLU A 238 -12.23 13.18 -4.64
CA GLU A 238 -11.72 13.07 -6.01
C GLU A 238 -10.82 11.85 -6.17
N THR A 239 -9.81 11.72 -5.31
CA THR A 239 -8.85 10.61 -5.39
C THR A 239 -9.51 9.26 -5.15
N MET A 240 -10.43 9.17 -4.18
CA MET A 240 -11.19 7.95 -3.90
C MET A 240 -12.10 7.54 -5.05
N THR A 241 -12.77 8.51 -5.68
CA THR A 241 -13.63 8.22 -6.84
C THR A 241 -12.81 7.63 -7.98
N ARG A 242 -11.64 8.21 -8.26
CA ARG A 242 -10.73 7.73 -9.32
C ARG A 242 -10.17 6.34 -9.04
N LEU A 243 -9.75 6.09 -7.80
CA LEU A 243 -9.31 4.77 -7.40
C LEU A 243 -10.44 3.74 -7.64
N ILE A 244 -11.66 4.06 -7.24
CA ILE A 244 -12.82 3.17 -7.42
C ILE A 244 -13.19 3.01 -8.91
N ASP A 245 -13.07 4.06 -9.73
CA ASP A 245 -13.26 3.97 -11.18
C ASP A 245 -12.29 2.96 -11.81
N SER A 246 -10.99 3.09 -11.52
CA SER A 246 -9.96 2.16 -11.98
C SER A 246 -10.20 0.73 -11.46
N MET A 247 -10.58 0.60 -10.19
CA MET A 247 -10.92 -0.69 -9.59
C MET A 247 -12.12 -1.33 -10.25
N LEU A 248 -13.14 -0.57 -10.67
CA LEU A 248 -14.41 -1.08 -11.18
C LEU A 248 -14.45 -1.32 -12.70
N ASP A 249 -13.42 -0.92 -13.44
CA ASP A 249 -13.31 -1.23 -14.87
C ASP A 249 -13.41 -2.73 -15.14
N THR A 250 -14.23 -3.15 -16.11
CA THR A 250 -14.44 -4.57 -16.44
C THR A 250 -13.87 -4.98 -17.79
N THR A 251 -13.24 -4.05 -18.50
CA THR A 251 -12.87 -4.17 -19.91
C THR A 251 -11.37 -4.27 -20.13
N ALA A 252 -10.59 -3.61 -19.29
CA ALA A 252 -9.14 -3.52 -19.42
C ALA A 252 -8.44 -4.82 -19.02
N SER A 253 -7.28 -5.07 -19.63
CA SER A 253 -6.55 -6.34 -19.55
C SER A 253 -6.13 -6.73 -18.14
N TYR A 254 -5.82 -5.75 -17.28
CA TYR A 254 -5.31 -5.94 -15.91
C TYR A 254 -6.29 -5.40 -14.87
N ALA A 255 -7.58 -5.35 -15.21
CA ALA A 255 -8.65 -4.93 -14.31
C ALA A 255 -8.69 -5.73 -13.00
N THR A 256 -8.33 -7.01 -13.01
CA THR A 256 -8.31 -7.83 -11.78
C THR A 256 -7.20 -7.38 -10.83
N ASP A 257 -6.00 -7.11 -11.34
CA ASP A 257 -4.86 -6.66 -10.55
C ASP A 257 -5.08 -5.27 -9.96
N SER A 258 -5.59 -4.32 -10.76
CA SER A 258 -5.98 -2.99 -10.29
C SER A 258 -7.03 -3.07 -9.17
N PHE A 259 -8.03 -3.94 -9.29
CA PHE A 259 -9.01 -4.18 -8.22
C PHE A 259 -8.37 -4.73 -6.95
N ILE A 260 -7.50 -5.74 -7.05
CA ILE A 260 -6.84 -6.34 -5.89
C ILE A 260 -5.97 -5.29 -5.18
N CYS A 261 -5.17 -4.54 -5.92
CA CYS A 261 -4.28 -3.52 -5.38
C CYS A 261 -5.06 -2.36 -4.76
N GLY A 262 -6.12 -1.89 -5.42
CA GLY A 262 -7.02 -0.87 -4.86
C GLY A 262 -7.76 -1.34 -3.61
N ALA A 263 -8.27 -2.57 -3.59
CA ALA A 263 -8.92 -3.15 -2.41
C ALA A 263 -7.96 -3.27 -1.22
N LYS A 264 -6.73 -3.73 -1.45
CA LYS A 264 -5.68 -3.77 -0.42
C LYS A 264 -5.36 -2.37 0.13
N LEU A 265 -5.27 -1.36 -0.74
CA LEU A 265 -5.05 0.03 -0.32
C LEU A 265 -6.19 0.55 0.54
N MET A 266 -7.44 0.32 0.12
CA MET A 266 -8.62 0.67 0.90
C MET A 266 -8.63 -0.03 2.26
N ILE A 267 -8.25 -1.31 2.33
CA ILE A 267 -8.11 -2.02 3.61
C ILE A 267 -7.08 -1.35 4.51
N ASN A 268 -5.92 -0.95 3.95
CA ASN A 268 -4.90 -0.24 4.70
C ASN A 268 -5.39 1.12 5.23
N LEU A 269 -6.18 1.84 4.42
CA LEU A 269 -6.81 3.10 4.83
C LEU A 269 -7.89 2.92 5.89
N ILE A 270 -8.63 1.81 5.89
CA ILE A 270 -9.57 1.49 7.00
C ILE A 270 -8.81 1.28 8.31
N ARG A 271 -7.59 0.76 8.25
CA ARG A 271 -6.70 0.58 9.41
C ARG A 271 -5.95 1.86 9.79
N TYR A 272 -6.10 2.94 9.04
CA TYR A 272 -5.48 4.22 9.35
C TYR A 272 -6.03 4.77 10.67
N ASN A 273 -5.12 5.12 11.57
CA ASN A 273 -5.45 5.68 12.88
C ASN A 273 -4.54 6.89 13.19
N ASP A 274 -5.17 8.05 13.32
CA ASP A 274 -4.66 9.32 13.85
C ASP A 274 -5.15 9.51 15.31
N GLU A 275 -4.42 8.94 16.27
CA GLU A 275 -4.57 9.23 17.71
C GLU A 275 -3.95 10.61 18.01
N ARG A 276 -4.68 11.69 17.73
CA ARG A 276 -4.38 13.00 18.31
C ARG A 276 -4.91 13.02 19.75
N ASN A 277 -4.22 13.68 20.68
CA ASN A 277 -4.80 13.98 22.00
C ASN A 277 -5.99 14.92 21.82
N TRP A 278 -7.19 14.36 21.73
CA TRP A 278 -8.44 15.08 21.53
C TRP A 278 -8.73 15.98 22.73
N THR A 279 -8.85 17.29 22.48
CA THR A 279 -9.41 18.24 23.45
C THR A 279 -10.77 18.75 22.94
N GLU A 280 -11.72 19.02 23.85
CA GLU A 280 -13.02 19.59 23.48
C GLU A 280 -12.82 20.93 22.74
N GLY A 281 -13.10 20.95 21.43
CA GLY A 281 -12.94 22.13 20.57
C GLY A 281 -12.17 21.88 19.26
N ASP A 282 -11.48 20.73 19.14
CA ASP A 282 -10.73 20.38 17.92
C ASP A 282 -11.66 19.87 16.79
N PRO A 283 -11.34 20.16 15.50
CA PRO A 283 -12.11 19.68 14.35
C PRO A 283 -12.15 18.14 14.28
N VAL A 284 -13.29 17.59 13.84
CA VAL A 284 -13.59 16.15 13.75
C VAL A 284 -12.38 15.30 13.32
N PRO A 285 -12.12 14.14 13.96
CA PRO A 285 -11.04 13.22 13.61
C PRO A 285 -10.91 12.95 12.12
N THR A 286 -9.70 13.15 11.59
CA THR A 286 -9.35 12.81 10.21
C THR A 286 -9.83 11.38 9.88
N ASN A 287 -9.61 10.42 10.79
CA ASN A 287 -10.04 9.02 10.63
C ASN A 287 -11.55 8.86 10.35
N SER A 288 -12.40 9.67 10.99
CA SER A 288 -13.85 9.63 10.80
C SER A 288 -14.23 10.17 9.42
N ASN A 289 -13.55 11.23 8.97
CA ASN A 289 -13.76 11.82 7.64
C ASN A 289 -13.21 10.92 6.52
N VAL A 290 -12.08 10.23 6.74
CA VAL A 290 -11.51 9.25 5.80
C VAL A 290 -12.50 8.11 5.57
N LEU A 291 -12.96 7.48 6.64
CA LEU A 291 -13.91 6.37 6.55
C LEU A 291 -15.25 6.83 5.93
N ALA A 292 -15.76 7.99 6.31
CA ALA A 292 -16.99 8.55 5.75
C ALA A 292 -16.88 8.78 4.24
N THR A 293 -15.77 9.36 3.76
CA THR A 293 -15.55 9.63 2.33
C THR A 293 -15.44 8.33 1.54
N MET A 294 -14.66 7.36 2.04
CA MET A 294 -14.56 6.04 1.43
C MET A 294 -15.92 5.34 1.36
N LEU A 295 -16.67 5.31 2.46
CA LEU A 295 -18.00 4.70 2.51
C LEU A 295 -18.97 5.38 1.55
N ALA A 296 -18.94 6.72 1.44
CA ALA A 296 -19.76 7.47 0.50
C ALA A 296 -19.47 7.07 -0.94
N CYS A 297 -18.20 7.03 -1.36
CA CYS A 297 -17.82 6.62 -2.71
C CYS A 297 -18.19 5.16 -3.00
N CYS A 298 -17.94 4.25 -2.06
CA CYS A 298 -18.32 2.84 -2.22
C CYS A 298 -19.83 2.65 -2.33
N THR A 299 -20.60 3.35 -1.50
CA THR A 299 -22.07 3.28 -1.51
C THR A 299 -22.63 3.81 -2.82
N ALA A 300 -22.07 4.90 -3.36
CA ALA A 300 -22.45 5.43 -4.67
C ALA A 300 -22.24 4.42 -5.80
N ARG A 301 -21.28 3.50 -5.66
CA ARG A 301 -20.91 2.49 -6.67
C ARG A 301 -21.31 1.07 -6.30
N ILE A 302 -22.17 0.90 -5.29
CA ILE A 302 -22.58 -0.42 -4.79
C ILE A 302 -23.20 -1.29 -5.89
N GLY A 303 -23.94 -0.68 -6.83
CA GLY A 303 -24.52 -1.37 -7.97
C GLY A 303 -23.47 -2.04 -8.86
N ASP A 304 -22.33 -1.38 -9.07
CA ASP A 304 -21.24 -1.89 -9.91
C ASP A 304 -20.45 -2.99 -9.21
N PHE A 305 -20.21 -2.86 -7.90
CA PHE A 305 -19.69 -3.97 -7.08
C PHE A 305 -20.60 -5.19 -7.13
N LEU A 306 -21.92 -4.99 -7.00
CA LEU A 306 -22.90 -6.07 -7.13
C LEU A 306 -22.91 -6.68 -8.54
N ASN A 307 -22.70 -5.88 -9.58
CA ASN A 307 -22.58 -6.38 -10.95
C ASN A 307 -21.31 -7.22 -11.14
N LEU A 308 -20.20 -6.82 -10.53
CA LEU A 308 -18.95 -7.60 -10.52
C LEU A 308 -19.11 -8.95 -9.81
N LEU A 309 -19.90 -9.01 -8.73
CA LEU A 309 -20.25 -10.26 -8.07
C LEU A 309 -21.16 -11.15 -8.95
N LYS A 310 -22.09 -10.54 -9.70
CA LYS A 310 -22.99 -11.27 -10.63
C LYS A 310 -22.28 -11.74 -11.90
N SER A 311 -21.25 -11.02 -12.34
CA SER A 311 -20.52 -11.26 -13.58
C SER A 311 -19.02 -11.04 -13.33
N PRO A 312 -18.36 -12.00 -12.67
CA PRO A 312 -16.95 -11.88 -12.34
C PRO A 312 -16.06 -11.78 -13.59
N ARG A 313 -15.00 -10.97 -13.49
CA ARG A 313 -14.05 -10.65 -14.58
C ARG A 313 -13.30 -11.86 -15.14
N SER A 314 -13.16 -12.91 -14.34
CA SER A 314 -12.57 -14.18 -14.77
C SER A 314 -13.60 -15.31 -14.66
N LYS A 315 -13.63 -16.17 -15.69
CA LYS A 315 -14.32 -17.47 -15.62
C LYS A 315 -13.60 -18.32 -14.54
N GLY A 316 -14.03 -18.22 -13.29
CA GLY A 316 -13.42 -18.93 -12.15
C GLY A 316 -13.12 -18.10 -10.89
N ALA A 317 -13.73 -16.94 -10.70
CA ALA A 317 -13.44 -15.99 -9.60
C ALA A 317 -13.59 -16.51 -8.16
N ILE A 318 -14.25 -17.66 -7.95
CA ILE A 318 -14.45 -18.25 -6.62
C ILE A 318 -13.12 -18.67 -5.97
N GLY A 319 -12.15 -19.15 -6.75
CA GLY A 319 -10.83 -19.55 -6.23
C GLY A 319 -10.08 -18.38 -5.57
N PRO A 320 -9.86 -17.26 -6.29
CA PRO A 320 -9.20 -16.07 -5.76
C PRO A 320 -9.93 -15.40 -4.58
N VAL A 321 -11.27 -15.42 -4.53
CA VAL A 321 -12.04 -14.89 -3.39
C VAL A 321 -11.82 -15.73 -2.14
N LEU A 322 -11.71 -17.06 -2.28
CA LEU A 322 -11.36 -17.94 -1.17
C LEU A 322 -9.87 -17.84 -0.80
N ASP A 323 -8.99 -17.54 -1.75
CA ASP A 323 -7.58 -17.24 -1.45
C ASP A 323 -7.45 -16.05 -0.49
N LEU A 324 -8.32 -15.03 -0.61
CA LEU A 324 -8.38 -13.90 0.32
C LEU A 324 -8.75 -14.30 1.77
N PHE A 325 -9.52 -15.37 1.96
CA PHE A 325 -9.87 -15.86 3.31
C PHE A 325 -8.66 -16.53 3.98
N PHE A 326 -7.96 -17.41 3.27
CA PHE A 326 -6.89 -18.23 3.87
C PHE A 326 -5.52 -17.53 3.85
N ALA A 327 -5.31 -16.52 3.00
CA ALA A 327 -4.07 -15.75 2.94
C ALA A 327 -3.92 -14.71 4.08
N PHE A 328 -5.00 -14.37 4.80
CA PHE A 328 -4.99 -13.29 5.81
C PHE A 328 -5.54 -13.73 7.18
N PRO A 329 -4.79 -14.55 7.95
CA PRO A 329 -5.27 -15.19 9.19
C PRO A 329 -5.83 -14.28 10.30
N SER A 330 -5.51 -13.00 10.24
CA SER A 330 -5.84 -11.97 11.23
C SER A 330 -6.90 -10.95 10.75
N CYS A 331 -7.46 -11.10 9.55
CA CYS A 331 -8.35 -10.11 8.94
C CYS A 331 -9.83 -10.48 9.06
N ASN A 332 -10.43 -10.25 10.23
CA ASN A 332 -11.85 -10.56 10.50
C ASN A 332 -12.84 -9.95 9.49
N ILE A 333 -12.54 -8.77 8.92
CA ILE A 333 -13.38 -8.14 7.90
C ILE A 333 -13.33 -8.94 6.59
N ALA A 334 -12.17 -9.40 6.16
CA ALA A 334 -12.05 -10.25 4.98
C ALA A 334 -12.76 -11.60 5.19
N HIS A 335 -12.60 -12.19 6.39
CA HIS A 335 -13.31 -13.42 6.73
C HIS A 335 -14.82 -13.21 6.78
N SER A 336 -15.32 -12.12 7.36
CA SER A 336 -16.74 -11.78 7.37
C SER A 336 -17.29 -11.55 5.97
N VAL A 337 -16.58 -10.80 5.12
CA VAL A 337 -17.01 -10.54 3.74
C VAL A 337 -17.05 -11.84 2.92
N VAL A 338 -16.04 -12.70 3.06
CA VAL A 338 -16.03 -13.99 2.35
C VAL A 338 -17.07 -14.96 2.93
N CYS A 339 -17.27 -15.00 4.25
CA CYS A 339 -18.37 -15.75 4.88
C CYS A 339 -19.73 -15.30 4.35
N ASP A 340 -19.95 -13.98 4.23
CA ASP A 340 -21.19 -13.42 3.71
C ASP A 340 -21.38 -13.75 2.23
N ILE A 341 -20.32 -13.67 1.41
CA ILE A 341 -20.37 -14.05 -0.01
C ILE A 341 -20.74 -15.53 -0.15
N VAL A 342 -20.07 -16.42 0.60
CA VAL A 342 -20.36 -17.87 0.57
C VAL A 342 -21.76 -18.17 1.13
N GLY A 343 -22.14 -17.51 2.22
CA GLY A 343 -23.46 -17.60 2.83
C GLY A 343 -24.57 -17.20 1.85
N GLN A 344 -24.43 -16.07 1.15
CA GLN A 344 -25.40 -15.62 0.15
C GLN A 344 -25.53 -16.56 -1.04
N ILE A 345 -24.45 -17.24 -1.44
CA ILE A 345 -24.49 -18.28 -2.49
C ILE A 345 -25.32 -19.48 -2.00
N PHE A 346 -25.13 -19.91 -0.75
CA PHE A 346 -25.78 -21.08 -0.17
C PHE A 346 -27.22 -20.83 0.32
N GLU A 347 -27.53 -19.62 0.76
CA GLU A 347 -28.85 -19.20 1.23
C GLU A 347 -29.73 -18.61 0.11
N ASN A 348 -29.25 -18.66 -1.14
CA ASN A 348 -29.97 -18.15 -2.29
C ASN A 348 -31.36 -18.82 -2.42
N LYS A 349 -32.43 -18.02 -2.31
CA LYS A 349 -33.83 -18.50 -2.38
C LYS A 349 -34.19 -19.15 -3.73
N CYS A 350 -33.36 -18.99 -4.75
CA CYS A 350 -33.53 -19.60 -6.08
C CYS A 350 -32.40 -20.59 -6.40
N LEU A 351 -31.85 -21.28 -5.40
CA LEU A 351 -30.75 -22.25 -5.58
C LEU A 351 -31.14 -23.47 -6.45
N GLU A 352 -32.43 -23.69 -6.72
CA GLU A 352 -32.93 -24.73 -7.63
C GLU A 352 -32.60 -24.46 -9.11
N ARG A 353 -32.27 -23.21 -9.46
CA ARG A 353 -31.89 -22.84 -10.84
C ARG A 353 -30.52 -23.41 -11.18
N LYS A 354 -30.40 -24.04 -12.36
CA LYS A 354 -29.16 -24.68 -12.85
C LYS A 354 -27.92 -23.77 -12.82
N SER A 355 -28.07 -22.46 -13.06
CA SER A 355 -26.98 -21.49 -12.98
C SER A 355 -26.47 -21.30 -11.55
N ASN A 356 -27.38 -21.24 -10.58
CA ASN A 356 -27.06 -21.05 -9.17
C ASN A 356 -26.50 -22.34 -8.56
N GLN A 357 -27.01 -23.51 -8.98
CA GLN A 357 -26.42 -24.81 -8.64
C GLN A 357 -25.00 -24.94 -9.17
N ARG A 358 -24.74 -24.49 -10.41
CA ARG A 358 -23.39 -24.48 -10.98
C ARG A 358 -22.45 -23.59 -10.18
N MET A 359 -22.90 -22.40 -9.76
CA MET A 359 -22.09 -21.50 -8.93
C MET A 359 -21.78 -22.13 -7.56
N ALA A 360 -22.77 -22.74 -6.89
CA ALA A 360 -22.54 -23.46 -5.64
C ALA A 360 -21.59 -24.66 -5.82
N LEU A 361 -21.71 -25.41 -6.91
CA LEU A 361 -20.79 -26.51 -7.24
C LEU A 361 -19.36 -26.00 -7.47
N GLU A 362 -19.17 -24.82 -8.06
CA GLU A 362 -17.84 -24.23 -8.27
C GLU A 362 -17.16 -23.82 -6.96
N VAL A 363 -17.91 -23.45 -5.91
CA VAL A 363 -17.38 -23.23 -4.54
C VAL A 363 -16.69 -24.47 -3.98
N PHE A 364 -17.29 -25.63 -4.19
CA PHE A 364 -16.75 -26.90 -3.69
C PHE A 364 -15.68 -27.49 -4.61
N THR A 365 -15.86 -27.39 -5.93
CA THR A 365 -14.97 -28.03 -6.91
C THR A 365 -13.73 -27.17 -7.23
N LYS A 366 -13.93 -25.98 -7.80
CA LYS A 366 -12.83 -25.05 -8.16
C LYS A 366 -12.30 -24.31 -6.94
N GLY A 367 -13.20 -23.89 -6.06
CA GLY A 367 -12.86 -23.19 -4.82
C GLY A 367 -12.18 -24.08 -3.78
N ARG A 368 -12.38 -25.41 -3.84
CA ARG A 368 -11.86 -26.39 -2.87
C ARG A 368 -12.18 -26.01 -1.42
N LEU A 369 -13.36 -25.43 -1.17
CA LEU A 369 -13.72 -24.85 0.13
C LEU A 369 -13.59 -25.87 1.28
N ILE A 370 -14.12 -27.09 1.12
CA ILE A 370 -14.06 -28.14 2.14
C ILE A 370 -12.60 -28.52 2.46
N GLN A 371 -11.78 -28.70 1.43
CA GLN A 371 -10.37 -29.07 1.59
C GLN A 371 -9.58 -27.95 2.29
N ARG A 372 -9.88 -26.68 1.99
CA ARG A 372 -9.22 -25.54 2.63
C ARG A 372 -9.64 -25.37 4.09
N ILE A 373 -10.90 -25.62 4.44
CA ILE A 373 -11.37 -25.61 5.83
C ILE A 373 -10.63 -26.69 6.64
N LEU A 374 -10.56 -27.91 6.13
CA LEU A 374 -9.86 -29.02 6.79
C LEU A 374 -8.36 -28.76 6.93
N GLU A 375 -7.72 -28.14 5.93
CA GLU A 375 -6.31 -27.77 6.01
C GLU A 375 -6.05 -26.65 7.03
N ALA A 376 -6.95 -25.65 7.11
CA ALA A 376 -6.85 -24.59 8.09
C ALA A 376 -7.03 -25.08 9.54
N ASP A 377 -7.90 -26.09 9.76
CA ASP A 377 -8.09 -26.75 11.06
C ASP A 377 -6.84 -27.53 11.50
N ARG A 378 -6.21 -28.27 10.57
CA ARG A 378 -4.92 -28.94 10.84
C ARG A 378 -3.84 -27.97 11.25
N GLN A 379 -3.74 -26.83 10.56
CA GLN A 379 -2.74 -25.79 10.85
C GLN A 379 -2.98 -25.10 12.19
N ALA A 380 -4.24 -24.95 12.63
CA ALA A 380 -4.59 -24.42 13.94
C ALA A 380 -4.27 -25.38 15.10
N THR A 381 -4.07 -26.67 14.82
CA THR A 381 -3.83 -27.72 15.82
C THR A 381 -2.32 -27.99 16.07
N ILE A 382 -1.41 -27.34 15.34
CA ILE A 382 0.06 -27.50 15.52
C ILE A 382 0.54 -26.65 16.71
N PRO A 383 1.07 -27.25 17.79
CA PRO A 383 1.58 -26.50 18.94
C PRO A 383 2.92 -25.83 18.59
N TYR A 384 2.90 -24.55 18.26
CA TYR A 384 4.09 -23.71 18.38
C TYR A 384 4.31 -23.38 19.87
N GLY A 385 5.54 -23.61 20.34
CA GLY A 385 5.91 -23.48 21.75
C GLY A 385 5.49 -22.15 22.39
N THR A 386 5.04 -22.28 23.64
CA THR A 386 4.70 -21.20 24.60
C THR A 386 3.79 -20.08 24.06
N GLY A 387 2.48 -20.37 24.03
CA GLY A 387 1.41 -19.37 23.92
C GLY A 387 0.70 -19.41 22.58
N THR A 388 -0.33 -20.24 22.45
CA THR A 388 -1.22 -20.24 21.28
C THR A 388 -2.10 -18.99 21.31
N THR A 389 -1.81 -18.02 20.44
CA THR A 389 -2.80 -17.00 20.09
C THR A 389 -3.82 -17.66 19.17
N PRO A 390 -5.12 -17.72 19.51
CA PRO A 390 -6.13 -18.34 18.65
C PRO A 390 -6.14 -17.65 17.29
N VAL A 391 -6.10 -18.44 16.21
CA VAL A 391 -6.19 -17.86 14.85
C VAL A 391 -7.56 -17.18 14.72
N SER A 392 -7.57 -15.90 14.36
CA SER A 392 -8.76 -15.06 14.51
C SER A 392 -9.97 -15.50 13.67
N TYR A 393 -9.75 -16.25 12.58
CA TYR A 393 -10.81 -16.76 11.71
C TYR A 393 -11.49 -18.05 12.19
N MET A 394 -11.08 -18.65 13.31
CA MET A 394 -11.67 -19.93 13.74
C MET A 394 -13.19 -19.84 13.93
N GLY A 395 -13.70 -18.71 14.43
CA GLY A 395 -15.14 -18.45 14.49
C GLY A 395 -15.81 -18.36 13.11
N HIS A 396 -15.12 -17.79 12.13
CA HIS A 396 -15.60 -17.69 10.75
C HIS A 396 -15.58 -19.04 10.01
N LEU A 397 -14.62 -19.93 10.31
CA LEU A 397 -14.63 -21.31 9.82
C LEU A 397 -15.84 -22.10 10.33
N THR A 398 -16.22 -21.88 11.59
CA THR A 398 -17.45 -22.45 12.16
C THR A 398 -18.70 -21.95 11.43
N LEU A 399 -18.76 -20.66 11.08
CA LEU A 399 -19.86 -20.10 10.28
C LEU A 399 -19.93 -20.70 8.87
N LEU A 400 -18.79 -20.81 8.17
CA LEU A 400 -18.72 -21.48 6.87
C LEU A 400 -19.17 -22.94 6.96
N THR A 401 -18.72 -23.66 7.99
CA THR A 401 -19.10 -25.06 8.25
C THR A 401 -20.60 -25.19 8.44
N LYS A 402 -21.21 -24.31 9.25
CA LYS A 402 -22.66 -24.25 9.45
C LYS A 402 -23.41 -24.01 8.14
N SER A 403 -22.97 -23.05 7.31
CA SER A 403 -23.59 -22.76 6.02
C SER A 403 -23.48 -23.95 5.04
N ILE A 404 -22.36 -24.68 5.05
CA ILE A 404 -22.17 -25.89 4.23
C ILE A 404 -23.11 -27.02 4.68
N VAL A 405 -23.20 -27.29 5.99
CA VAL A 405 -24.11 -28.32 6.52
C VAL A 405 -25.57 -27.97 6.19
N GLN A 406 -25.96 -26.71 6.35
CA GLN A 406 -27.31 -26.26 6.04
C GLN A 406 -27.66 -26.36 4.56
N VAL A 407 -26.74 -26.03 3.64
CA VAL A 407 -27.02 -26.13 2.20
C VAL A 407 -27.15 -27.58 1.75
N PHE A 408 -26.38 -28.52 2.32
CA PHE A 408 -26.52 -29.95 2.02
C PHE A 408 -27.82 -30.54 2.55
N GLN A 409 -28.29 -30.08 3.72
CA GLN A 409 -29.61 -30.45 4.25
C GLN A 409 -30.76 -29.92 3.38
N LYS A 410 -30.66 -28.66 2.93
CA LYS A 410 -31.67 -28.00 2.09
C LYS A 410 -31.67 -28.51 0.64
N GLN A 411 -30.51 -28.94 0.11
CA GLN A 411 -30.32 -29.34 -1.29
C GLN A 411 -29.53 -30.66 -1.39
N PRO A 412 -30.16 -31.82 -1.13
CA PRO A 412 -29.47 -33.12 -1.18
C PRO A 412 -28.98 -33.49 -2.59
N GLY A 413 -29.58 -32.92 -3.64
CA GLY A 413 -29.11 -33.11 -5.03
C GLY A 413 -27.72 -32.51 -5.29
N LEU A 414 -27.38 -31.41 -4.61
CA LEU A 414 -26.05 -30.79 -4.68
C LEU A 414 -24.99 -31.71 -4.06
N LEU A 415 -25.29 -32.30 -2.90
CA LEU A 415 -24.42 -33.25 -2.22
C LEU A 415 -24.16 -34.49 -3.06
N ARG A 416 -25.22 -35.11 -3.61
CA ARG A 416 -25.08 -36.28 -4.50
C ARG A 416 -24.18 -35.98 -5.71
N THR A 417 -24.38 -34.81 -6.34
CA THR A 417 -23.56 -34.38 -7.49
C THR A 417 -22.07 -34.26 -7.12
N LEU A 418 -21.75 -33.85 -5.90
CA LEU A 418 -20.37 -33.76 -5.42
C LEU A 418 -19.80 -35.13 -5.02
N GLN A 419 -20.63 -36.04 -4.51
CA GLN A 419 -20.25 -37.42 -4.14
C GLN A 419 -20.03 -38.32 -5.38
N ASP A 420 -20.87 -38.15 -6.41
CA ASP A 420 -20.83 -38.91 -7.66
C ASP A 420 -19.70 -38.42 -8.60
N GLY A 421 -19.14 -37.24 -8.33
CA GLY A 421 -18.05 -36.62 -9.07
C GLY A 421 -18.51 -35.77 -10.25
N VAL A 422 -17.97 -34.56 -10.38
CA VAL A 422 -18.29 -33.63 -11.47
C VAL A 422 -17.32 -33.84 -12.64
N GLY A 423 -17.75 -34.54 -13.69
CA GLY A 423 -17.05 -34.53 -14.98
C GLY A 423 -15.70 -35.27 -15.04
N GLY A 424 -15.50 -36.32 -14.23
CA GLY A 424 -14.35 -37.23 -14.37
C GLY A 424 -13.03 -36.75 -13.77
N ASP A 425 -12.97 -35.54 -13.19
CA ASP A 425 -11.77 -35.03 -12.52
C ASP A 425 -11.86 -35.27 -11.01
N LYS A 426 -10.99 -36.14 -10.49
CA LYS A 426 -10.97 -36.58 -9.08
C LYS A 426 -10.27 -35.56 -8.18
N ALA A 427 -10.84 -34.37 -8.02
CA ALA A 427 -10.60 -33.60 -6.80
C ALA A 427 -11.47 -34.22 -5.68
N THR A 428 -11.06 -35.39 -5.18
CA THR A 428 -11.83 -36.17 -4.20
C THR A 428 -11.93 -35.38 -2.89
N ILE A 429 -13.11 -34.83 -2.61
CA ILE A 429 -13.43 -34.25 -1.30
C ILE A 429 -13.26 -35.36 -0.25
N PRO A 430 -12.49 -35.17 0.83
CA PRO A 430 -12.29 -36.18 1.85
C PRO A 430 -13.53 -36.26 2.78
N TRP A 431 -14.59 -36.88 2.28
CA TRP A 431 -15.90 -36.90 2.95
C TRP A 431 -15.86 -37.46 4.37
N GLN A 432 -15.09 -38.52 4.62
CA GLN A 432 -14.96 -39.09 5.98
C GLN A 432 -14.35 -38.10 6.98
N GLU A 433 -13.34 -37.33 6.55
CA GLU A 433 -12.70 -36.31 7.38
C GLU A 433 -13.63 -35.12 7.59
N TRP A 434 -14.30 -34.69 6.51
CA TRP A 434 -15.30 -33.63 6.57
C TRP A 434 -16.45 -33.97 7.53
N ASP A 435 -17.02 -35.17 7.43
CA ASP A 435 -18.16 -35.57 8.27
C ASP A 435 -17.78 -35.60 9.76
N THR A 436 -16.55 -36.05 10.07
CA THR A 436 -16.02 -36.07 11.44
C THR A 436 -15.82 -34.65 11.97
N PHE A 437 -15.15 -33.80 11.19
CA PHE A 437 -14.91 -32.39 11.54
C PHE A 437 -16.22 -31.62 11.70
N ALA A 438 -17.10 -31.66 10.69
CA ALA A 438 -18.36 -30.93 10.70
C ALA A 438 -19.26 -31.34 11.87
N LYS A 439 -19.30 -32.64 12.21
CA LYS A 439 -20.03 -33.11 13.39
C LYS A 439 -19.45 -32.53 14.68
N PHE A 440 -18.14 -32.61 14.87
CA PHE A 440 -17.45 -32.05 16.04
C PHE A 440 -17.68 -30.53 16.18
N THR A 441 -17.55 -29.77 15.09
CA THR A 441 -17.77 -28.32 15.06
C THR A 441 -19.23 -27.96 15.39
N MET A 442 -20.20 -28.71 14.85
CA MET A 442 -21.63 -28.47 15.11
C MET A 442 -22.04 -28.86 16.54
N ASP A 443 -21.51 -29.96 17.08
CA ASP A 443 -21.76 -30.40 18.45
C ASP A 443 -21.17 -29.39 19.46
N SER A 444 -19.97 -28.88 19.19
CA SER A 444 -19.33 -27.82 20.01
C SER A 444 -20.11 -26.50 20.02
N CYS A 445 -20.90 -26.22 18.98
CA CYS A 445 -21.82 -25.07 18.96
C CYS A 445 -23.13 -25.34 19.70
N ALA A 446 -23.61 -26.58 19.73
CA ALA A 446 -24.86 -26.95 20.41
C ALA A 446 -24.73 -26.89 21.94
N ASP A 447 -23.55 -27.16 22.49
CA ASP A 447 -23.26 -27.06 23.93
C ASP A 447 -23.30 -25.61 24.47
N LEU A 448 -23.23 -24.59 23.58
CA LEU A 448 -23.40 -23.18 23.92
C LEU A 448 -24.87 -22.72 23.92
N GLU A 449 -25.79 -23.53 23.38
CA GLU A 449 -27.24 -23.24 23.27
C GLU A 449 -28.08 -24.03 24.30
N VAL A 450 -27.52 -24.41 25.47
CA VAL A 450 -28.33 -24.95 26.59
C VAL A 450 -28.98 -23.79 27.37
N PRO A 451 -30.31 -23.77 27.60
CA PRO A 451 -30.97 -22.72 28.36
C PRO A 451 -30.56 -22.76 29.84
N LEU A 452 -30.22 -21.60 30.43
CA LEU A 452 -30.09 -21.43 31.89
C LEU A 452 -31.43 -21.74 32.59
N ALA A 453 -31.66 -23.00 32.93
CA ALA A 453 -32.71 -23.43 33.85
C ALA A 453 -32.09 -24.15 35.05
N GLY A 454 -31.84 -23.37 36.10
CA GLY A 454 -31.89 -23.72 37.53
C GLY A 454 -31.22 -24.99 38.05
N ILE A 455 -30.19 -24.80 38.90
CA ILE A 455 -29.88 -25.72 40.02
C ILE A 455 -29.78 -24.87 41.31
N PRO A 456 -30.27 -25.35 42.48
CA PRO A 456 -30.49 -24.52 43.67
C PRO A 456 -29.20 -24.08 44.36
N VAL A 457 -29.20 -22.84 44.85
CA VAL A 457 -28.12 -22.24 45.64
C VAL A 457 -28.07 -22.87 47.04
N PRO A 458 -26.90 -23.34 47.54
CA PRO A 458 -26.71 -23.55 48.96
C PRO A 458 -26.44 -22.22 49.67
N SER A 459 -27.09 -22.03 50.81
CA SER A 459 -27.23 -20.81 51.62
C SER A 459 -25.93 -20.01 51.85
N PRO A 460 -26.02 -18.66 51.93
CA PRO A 460 -24.84 -17.81 52.06
C PRO A 460 -24.35 -17.73 53.50
N THR A 461 -23.06 -17.95 53.70
CA THR A 461 -22.34 -17.51 54.90
C THR A 461 -22.23 -15.98 54.89
N VAL A 462 -22.42 -15.42 56.08
CA VAL A 462 -22.75 -14.01 56.34
C VAL A 462 -21.51 -13.11 56.51
N CYS A 463 -21.64 -11.88 55.98
CA CYS A 463 -21.01 -10.59 56.36
C CYS A 463 -19.59 -10.21 55.86
N PRO A 464 -19.26 -8.89 55.78
CA PRO A 464 -20.11 -7.70 55.60
C PRO A 464 -19.60 -6.72 54.50
N SER A 465 -20.49 -5.82 54.09
CA SER A 465 -20.36 -4.76 53.08
C SER A 465 -19.47 -3.57 53.50
N PRO A 466 -18.86 -2.86 52.54
CA PRO A 466 -18.73 -1.40 52.58
C PRO A 466 -19.74 -0.73 51.62
N THR A 467 -20.28 0.38 52.09
CA THR A 467 -21.34 1.20 51.49
C THR A 467 -20.95 1.85 50.16
N SER A 468 -21.76 1.66 49.11
CA SER A 468 -21.71 2.45 47.88
C SER A 468 -22.62 3.67 48.01
N SER A 469 -22.07 4.87 47.81
CA SER A 469 -22.84 6.08 47.54
C SER A 469 -22.58 6.49 46.09
N PHE A 470 -23.49 6.13 45.18
CA PHE A 470 -23.64 6.80 43.89
C PHE A 470 -25.06 7.41 43.83
N PRO A 471 -25.24 8.60 43.24
CA PRO A 471 -26.55 9.25 43.20
C PRO A 471 -27.46 8.63 42.14
N LEU A 472 -28.77 8.65 42.39
CA LEU A 472 -29.82 8.23 41.46
C LEU A 472 -29.83 9.12 40.19
N PRO A 473 -30.22 8.56 39.03
CA PRO A 473 -30.32 9.30 37.77
C PRO A 473 -31.47 10.33 37.82
N PRO A 474 -31.35 11.44 37.07
CA PRO A 474 -32.38 12.48 37.04
C PRO A 474 -33.64 12.02 36.27
N PRO A 475 -34.81 12.61 36.57
CA PRO A 475 -36.07 12.27 35.91
C PRO A 475 -36.14 12.77 34.45
N PRO A 476 -37.02 12.19 33.62
CA PRO A 476 -37.12 12.52 32.19
C PRO A 476 -37.64 13.94 31.95
N ILE A 477 -36.98 14.64 31.03
CA ILE A 477 -37.33 16.01 30.61
C ILE A 477 -38.59 15.97 29.73
N HIS A 478 -39.63 16.69 30.16
CA HIS A 478 -40.85 16.94 29.38
C HIS A 478 -40.53 17.88 28.20
N ILE A 479 -40.81 17.42 26.98
CA ILE A 479 -40.79 18.27 25.77
C ILE A 479 -42.17 18.95 25.64
N PRO A 480 -42.27 20.29 25.69
CA PRO A 480 -43.51 20.98 25.39
C PRO A 480 -43.72 21.07 23.87
N SER A 481 -44.91 20.69 23.42
CA SER A 481 -45.40 20.84 22.05
C SER A 481 -45.49 22.32 21.66
N LEU A 482 -44.72 22.74 20.65
CA LEU A 482 -44.80 24.08 20.03
C LEU A 482 -45.98 24.15 19.03
N PRO A 483 -46.69 25.29 18.95
CA PRO A 483 -47.84 25.46 18.08
C PRO A 483 -47.42 25.82 16.64
N LEU A 484 -48.14 25.23 15.68
CA LEU A 484 -48.13 25.63 14.27
C LEU A 484 -48.68 27.05 14.12
N SER A 485 -47.85 28.00 13.69
CA SER A 485 -48.28 29.30 13.15
C SER A 485 -47.23 29.81 12.17
N ILE A 486 -47.58 29.79 10.88
CA ILE A 486 -46.83 30.36 9.76
C ILE A 486 -47.27 31.83 9.61
N PRO A 487 -46.36 32.81 9.53
CA PRO A 487 -46.66 34.08 8.91
C PRO A 487 -46.01 34.18 7.52
N HIS A 488 -46.85 34.44 6.53
CA HIS A 488 -46.46 34.92 5.20
C HIS A 488 -45.61 36.19 5.32
N SER A 489 -44.45 36.24 4.67
CA SER A 489 -43.83 37.49 4.26
C SER A 489 -43.19 37.35 2.88
N SER A 490 -43.40 38.40 2.10
CA SER A 490 -43.23 38.57 0.66
C SER A 490 -41.76 38.62 0.21
N MET A 491 -41.44 37.83 -0.82
CA MET A 491 -40.21 37.95 -1.61
C MET A 491 -40.28 39.13 -2.58
N PRO A 492 -39.25 39.98 -2.71
CA PRO A 492 -39.08 40.83 -3.88
C PRO A 492 -38.34 40.08 -4.99
N SER A 493 -38.79 40.29 -6.23
CA SER A 493 -38.27 39.70 -7.47
C SER A 493 -36.84 40.19 -7.80
N PRO A 494 -35.96 39.37 -8.38
CA PRO A 494 -34.64 39.82 -8.80
C PRO A 494 -34.69 40.49 -10.18
N SER A 495 -34.13 41.70 -10.27
CA SER A 495 -33.86 42.43 -11.51
C SER A 495 -32.68 41.81 -12.28
N LEU A 496 -32.93 41.43 -13.53
CA LEU A 496 -31.91 41.00 -14.50
C LEU A 496 -31.03 42.18 -14.93
N SER A 497 -29.70 42.02 -14.83
CA SER A 497 -28.71 42.81 -15.56
C SER A 497 -27.73 41.85 -16.26
N PRO A 498 -27.23 42.15 -17.47
CA PRO A 498 -26.56 41.18 -18.32
C PRO A 498 -25.04 41.08 -18.06
N LEU A 499 -24.51 39.86 -18.18
CA LEU A 499 -23.08 39.54 -18.23
C LEU A 499 -22.42 40.05 -19.53
N PRO A 500 -21.18 40.58 -19.50
CA PRO A 500 -20.43 40.90 -20.70
C PRO A 500 -19.75 39.64 -21.28
N SER A 501 -19.90 39.48 -22.59
CA SER A 501 -19.29 38.47 -23.44
C SER A 501 -17.79 38.69 -23.63
N LEU A 502 -16.97 37.67 -23.36
CA LEU A 502 -15.58 37.59 -23.79
C LEU A 502 -15.41 36.37 -24.71
N LEU A 503 -15.43 36.63 -26.02
CA LEU A 503 -14.92 35.72 -27.06
C LEU A 503 -13.53 36.24 -27.49
N PRO A 504 -12.52 35.37 -27.68
CA PRO A 504 -11.24 35.77 -28.24
C PRO A 504 -11.26 35.82 -29.77
N THR A 505 -10.60 36.83 -30.30
CA THR A 505 -10.44 37.22 -31.71
C THR A 505 -9.53 36.27 -32.50
N GLU A 506 -9.82 36.20 -33.79
CA GLU A 506 -9.26 35.38 -34.86
C GLU A 506 -7.73 35.43 -35.06
N LEU A 507 -7.17 34.29 -35.46
CA LEU A 507 -5.85 34.13 -36.05
C LEU A 507 -5.92 34.41 -37.56
N SER A 508 -5.23 35.46 -38.00
CA SER A 508 -4.96 35.78 -39.40
C SER A 508 -3.91 34.83 -39.97
N VAL A 509 -4.23 34.21 -41.10
CA VAL A 509 -3.34 33.43 -41.96
C VAL A 509 -2.74 34.37 -42.99
N ASP A 510 -1.44 34.64 -42.91
CA ASP A 510 -0.71 35.29 -44.00
C ASP A 510 -0.19 34.24 -44.98
N ALA A 511 -0.63 34.39 -46.23
CA ALA A 511 -0.03 33.80 -47.41
C ALA A 511 0.48 34.94 -48.29
N SER A 512 1.81 35.04 -48.45
CA SER A 512 2.54 35.63 -49.58
C SER A 512 4.03 35.40 -49.40
#